data_AF-A0A4Z0C6J9-F1
#
_entry.id   AF-A0A4Z0C6J9-F1
#
_cell.length_a   1.000
_cell.length_b   1.000
_cell.length_c   1.000
_cell.angle_alpha   90.00
_cell.angle_beta   90.00
_cell.angle_gamma   90.00
#
_symmetry.space_group_name_H-M   'P 1'
#
loop_
_entity.id
_entity.type
_entity.pdbx_description
1 polymer ?
#
loop_
_entity_poly.entity_id
_entity_poly.type
_entity_poly.pdbx_seq_one_letter_code
_entity_poly.pdbx_strand_id
1 'polypeptide(L)'
;MSVYLYRLIPPRPDFPAGMTPAEGAAMQSHFAYWTGQMNRGSVIVYGPVPDPKGTWGIAVLTVGDEAQARTICAGDPAVTANAGFSFELIAMPHAIVRGDTANAS
;
A
#
# COMPACT_ATOMS: atom_id res chain seq x y z
N MET A 1 -9.44 15.41 -5.06
CA MET A 1 -8.59 14.21 -4.88
C MET A 1 -9.39 13.21 -4.07
N SER A 2 -9.21 11.93 -4.34
CA SER A 2 -9.87 10.81 -3.66
C SER A 2 -8.83 10.05 -2.85
N VAL A 3 -9.21 9.64 -1.63
CA VAL A 3 -8.32 8.96 -0.69
C VAL A 3 -8.71 7.48 -0.60
N TYR A 4 -7.71 6.61 -0.66
CA TYR A 4 -7.90 5.17 -0.59
C TYR A 4 -6.91 4.52 0.36
N LEU A 5 -7.39 3.53 1.09
CA LEU A 5 -6.56 2.57 1.81
C LEU A 5 -6.22 1.41 0.87
N TYR A 6 -4.93 1.18 0.70
CA TYR A 6 -4.37 -0.06 0.21
C TYR A 6 -3.93 -0.91 1.40
N ARG A 7 -4.46 -2.13 1.48
CA ARG A 7 -4.08 -3.14 2.47
C ARG A 7 -3.48 -4.34 1.76
N LEU A 8 -2.18 -4.56 1.93
CA LEU A 8 -1.47 -5.74 1.45
C LEU A 8 -1.60 -6.87 2.46
N ILE A 9 -2.13 -8.01 2.01
CA ILE A 9 -2.30 -9.21 2.81
C ILE A 9 -1.18 -10.19 2.42
N PRO A 10 -0.29 -10.56 3.36
CA PRO A 10 0.77 -11.52 3.06
C PRO A 10 0.21 -12.93 2.83
N PRO A 11 0.94 -13.81 2.13
CA PRO A 11 0.50 -15.18 1.85
C PRO A 11 0.35 -16.05 3.11
N ARG A 12 0.99 -15.66 4.23
CA ARG A 12 0.96 -16.40 5.50
C ARG A 12 1.22 -15.47 6.71
N PRO A 13 0.72 -15.80 7.92
CA PRO A 13 0.86 -14.95 9.11
C PRO A 13 2.31 -14.70 9.55
N ASP A 14 3.19 -15.69 9.38
CA ASP A 14 4.60 -15.65 9.76
C ASP A 14 5.51 -15.07 8.66
N PHE A 15 4.92 -14.57 7.56
CA PHE A 15 5.65 -14.09 6.38
C PHE A 15 6.84 -13.16 6.72
N PRO A 16 6.70 -12.13 7.57
CA PRO A 16 7.83 -11.24 7.87
C PRO A 16 9.06 -11.94 8.45
N ALA A 17 8.85 -12.98 9.26
CA ALA A 17 9.92 -13.74 9.89
C ALA A 17 10.39 -14.92 9.02
N GLY A 18 9.51 -15.48 8.20
CA GLY A 18 9.74 -16.67 7.38
C GLY A 18 10.00 -16.39 5.91
N MET A 19 10.42 -15.18 5.54
CA MET A 19 10.69 -14.81 4.14
C MET A 19 11.84 -15.64 3.54
N THR A 20 11.61 -16.21 2.37
CA THR A 20 12.66 -16.74 1.51
C THR A 20 13.48 -15.59 0.89
N PRO A 21 14.70 -15.84 0.39
CA PRO A 21 15.49 -14.80 -0.29
C PRO A 21 14.77 -14.15 -1.48
N ALA A 22 13.99 -14.94 -2.25
CA ALA A 22 13.22 -14.43 -3.38
C ALA A 22 12.08 -13.51 -2.93
N GLU A 23 11.34 -13.89 -1.88
CA GLU A 23 10.32 -13.04 -1.26
C GLU A 23 10.93 -11.76 -0.66
N GLY A 24 12.11 -11.85 -0.06
CA GLY A 24 12.86 -10.69 0.44
C GLY A 24 13.23 -9.70 -0.67
N ALA A 25 13.69 -10.18 -1.83
CA ALA A 25 13.98 -9.33 -2.99
C ALA A 25 12.72 -8.65 -3.55
N ALA A 26 11.59 -9.37 -3.57
CA ALA A 26 10.29 -8.81 -3.94
C ALA A 26 9.84 -7.71 -2.95
N MET A 27 10.01 -7.94 -1.64
CA MET A 27 9.69 -6.95 -0.61
C MET A 27 10.59 -5.70 -0.69
N GLN A 28 11.87 -5.85 -1.04
CA GLN A 28 12.74 -4.70 -1.28
C GLN A 28 12.25 -3.86 -2.46
N SER A 29 11.85 -4.51 -3.55
CA SER A 29 11.27 -3.84 -4.72
C SER A 29 9.94 -3.16 -4.37
N HIS A 30 9.10 -3.81 -3.57
CA HIS A 30 7.86 -3.27 -3.02
C HIS A 30 8.10 -1.97 -2.23
N PHE A 31 9.07 -1.97 -1.30
CA PHE A 31 9.41 -0.77 -0.54
C PHE A 31 9.91 0.37 -1.44
N ALA A 32 10.77 0.05 -2.43
CA ALA A 32 11.26 1.04 -3.38
C ALA A 32 10.13 1.63 -4.25
N TYR A 33 9.16 0.79 -4.65
CA TYR A 33 7.98 1.19 -5.40
C TYR A 33 7.14 2.21 -4.63
N TRP A 34 6.77 1.90 -3.39
CA TRP A 34 5.97 2.80 -2.55
C TRP A 34 6.70 4.09 -2.19
N THR A 35 8.03 4.02 -1.98
CA THR A 35 8.88 5.22 -1.86
C THR A 35 8.76 6.12 -3.10
N GLY A 36 8.83 5.53 -4.30
CA GLY A 36 8.66 6.25 -5.55
C GLY A 36 7.28 6.91 -5.69
N GLN A 37 6.22 6.20 -5.30
CA GLN A 37 4.85 6.73 -5.32
C GLN A 37 4.65 7.88 -4.32
N MET A 38 5.24 7.79 -3.13
CA MET A 38 5.27 8.87 -2.14
C MET A 38 6.00 10.10 -2.66
N ASN A 39 7.18 9.93 -3.28
CA ASN A 39 7.93 11.04 -3.85
C ASN A 39 7.20 11.75 -5.01
N ARG A 40 6.27 11.06 -5.68
CA ARG A 40 5.39 11.63 -6.71
C ARG A 40 4.13 12.30 -6.15
N GLY A 41 3.93 12.26 -4.84
CA GLY A 41 2.77 12.84 -4.16
C GLY A 41 1.50 11.99 -4.21
N SER A 42 1.56 10.74 -4.69
CA SER A 42 0.38 9.86 -4.78
C SER A 42 0.10 9.08 -3.48
N VAL A 43 1.00 9.14 -2.48
CA VAL A 43 0.92 8.38 -1.23
C VAL A 43 1.20 9.30 -0.04
N ILE A 44 0.32 9.25 0.96
CA ILE A 44 0.44 10.00 2.22
C ILE A 44 1.33 9.25 3.22
N VAL A 45 1.13 7.94 3.33
CA VAL A 45 1.83 7.05 4.27
C VAL A 45 1.86 5.64 3.69
N TYR A 46 2.93 4.89 3.95
CA TYR A 46 2.98 3.46 3.72
C TYR A 46 3.89 2.78 4.75
N GLY A 47 3.74 1.48 4.95
CA GLY A 47 4.61 0.70 5.85
C GLY A 47 3.96 -0.59 6.36
N PRO A 48 4.65 -1.33 7.25
CA PRO A 48 4.08 -2.49 7.91
C PRO A 48 3.13 -2.09 9.05
N VAL A 49 2.09 -2.88 9.25
CA VAL A 49 1.17 -2.81 10.40
C VAL A 49 1.33 -4.10 11.22
N PRO A 50 1.98 -4.05 12.39
CA PRO A 50 2.18 -5.21 13.26
C PRO A 50 0.92 -5.51 14.08
N ASP A 51 -0.18 -5.84 13.38
CA ASP A 51 -1.43 -6.26 14.01
C ASP A 51 -1.21 -7.58 14.78
N PRO A 52 -1.66 -7.69 16.05
CA PRO A 52 -1.57 -8.94 16.82
C PRO A 52 -2.19 -10.17 16.13
N LYS A 53 -3.11 -9.97 15.19
CA LYS A 53 -3.73 -11.05 14.40
C LYS A 53 -2.90 -11.50 13.20
N GLY A 54 -1.80 -10.80 12.90
CA GLY A 54 -0.90 -11.05 11.78
C GLY A 54 -0.48 -9.75 11.11
N THR A 55 0.81 -9.61 10.80
CA THR A 55 1.34 -8.38 10.17
C THR A 55 0.80 -8.22 8.75
N TRP A 56 0.45 -7.00 8.35
CA TRP A 56 0.01 -6.66 6.99
C TRP A 56 0.62 -5.32 6.53
N GLY A 57 0.52 -4.98 5.25
CA GLY A 57 1.08 -3.74 4.71
C GLY A 57 0.02 -2.66 4.48
N ILE A 58 0.30 -1.41 4.85
CA ILE A 58 -0.56 -0.26 4.58
C ILE A 58 0.07 0.63 3.51
N ALA A 59 -0.76 1.19 2.63
CA ALA A 59 -0.51 2.47 1.98
C ALA A 59 -1.81 3.29 1.95
N VAL A 60 -1.70 4.60 2.14
CA VAL A 60 -2.84 5.53 1.97
C VAL A 60 -2.53 6.42 0.77
N LEU A 61 -3.35 6.30 -0.27
CA LEU A 61 -3.17 6.99 -1.53
C LEU A 61 -4.03 8.25 -1.59
N THR A 62 -3.50 9.29 -2.24
CA THR A 62 -4.26 10.46 -2.67
C THR A 62 -4.12 10.61 -4.18
N VAL A 63 -5.20 10.32 -4.90
CA VAL A 63 -5.21 10.22 -6.37
C VAL A 63 -6.41 10.94 -6.98
N GLY A 64 -6.48 11.01 -8.31
CA GLY A 64 -7.60 11.63 -9.01
C GLY A 64 -8.88 10.81 -8.91
N ASP A 65 -8.77 9.48 -9.08
CA ASP A 65 -9.90 8.56 -9.13
C ASP A 65 -9.50 7.13 -8.73
N GLU A 66 -10.50 6.24 -8.69
CA GLU A 66 -10.31 4.83 -8.35
C GLU A 66 -9.48 4.07 -9.39
N ALA A 67 -9.57 4.43 -10.68
CA ALA A 67 -8.84 3.74 -11.73
C ALA A 67 -7.33 3.96 -11.54
N GLN A 68 -6.91 5.19 -11.23
CA GLN A 68 -5.53 5.51 -10.88
C GLN A 68 -5.08 4.76 -9.62
N ALA A 69 -5.92 4.70 -8.58
CA ALA A 69 -5.60 3.92 -7.37
C ALA A 69 -5.36 2.45 -7.70
N ARG A 70 -6.24 1.83 -8.50
CA ARG A 70 -6.12 0.43 -8.92
C ARG A 70 -4.86 0.17 -9.73
N THR A 71 -4.51 1.06 -10.66
CA THR A 71 -3.27 0.96 -11.44
C THR A 71 -2.03 0.98 -10.54
N ILE A 72 -1.99 1.87 -9.54
CA ILE A 72 -0.88 1.93 -8.59
C ILE A 72 -0.81 0.63 -7.77
N CYS A 73 -1.94 0.19 -7.21
CA CYS A 73 -1.97 -1.01 -6.36
C CYS A 73 -1.61 -2.30 -7.12
N ALA A 74 -2.08 -2.43 -8.37
CA ALA A 74 -1.73 -3.56 -9.24
C ALA A 74 -0.27 -3.53 -9.70
N GLY A 75 0.39 -2.37 -9.67
CA GLY A 75 1.79 -2.20 -9.99
C GLY A 75 2.75 -2.56 -8.85
N ASP A 76 2.24 -2.87 -7.66
CA ASP A 76 3.05 -3.25 -6.52
C ASP A 76 3.87 -4.53 -6.80
N PRO A 77 5.21 -4.50 -6.67
CA PRO A 77 6.07 -5.69 -6.81
C PRO A 77 5.69 -6.89 -5.93
N ALA A 78 5.13 -6.69 -4.73
CA ALA A 78 4.64 -7.79 -3.90
C ALA A 78 3.46 -8.52 -4.56
N VAL A 79 2.60 -7.78 -5.27
CA VAL A 79 1.46 -8.31 -6.02
C VAL A 79 1.94 -8.97 -7.32
N THR A 80 2.77 -8.28 -8.09
CA THR A 80 3.22 -8.77 -9.41
C THR A 80 4.21 -9.93 -9.34
N ALA A 81 4.89 -10.12 -8.21
CA ALA A 81 5.75 -11.28 -7.96
C ALA A 81 4.99 -12.62 -7.93
N ASN A 82 3.66 -12.61 -7.87
CA ASN A 82 2.81 -13.81 -7.79
C ASN A 82 3.19 -14.74 -6.62
N ALA A 83 3.73 -14.18 -5.53
CA ALA A 83 4.15 -14.92 -4.34
C ALA A 83 3.00 -15.17 -3.33
N GLY A 84 1.75 -15.16 -3.80
CA GLY A 84 0.56 -15.40 -2.98
C GLY A 84 0.06 -14.20 -2.17
N PHE A 85 0.62 -13.01 -2.40
CA PHE A 85 0.06 -11.77 -1.87
C PHE A 85 -1.27 -11.42 -2.53
N SER A 86 -2.16 -10.84 -1.75
CA SER A 86 -3.38 -10.19 -2.25
C SER A 86 -3.50 -8.79 -1.65
N PHE A 87 -4.39 -7.97 -2.19
CA PHE A 87 -4.64 -6.66 -1.62
C PHE A 87 -6.11 -6.29 -1.63
N GLU A 88 -6.48 -5.43 -0.69
CA GLU A 88 -7.76 -4.74 -0.65
C GLU A 88 -7.53 -3.26 -0.99
N LEU A 89 -8.41 -2.70 -1.83
CA LEU A 89 -8.47 -1.28 -2.09
C LEU A 89 -9.81 -0.75 -1.58
N ILE A 90 -9.75 0.14 -0.59
CA ILE A 90 -10.91 0.58 0.18
C ILE A 90 -10.99 2.11 0.10
N ALA A 91 -12.12 2.65 -0.34
CA ALA A 91 -12.34 4.09 -0.38
C ALA A 91 -12.41 4.67 1.04
N MET A 92 -11.79 5.83 1.25
CA MET A 92 -11.83 6.58 2.50
C MET A 92 -12.58 7.91 2.29
N PRO A 93 -13.92 7.88 2.22
CA PRO A 93 -14.70 9.11 2.04
C PRO A 93 -14.48 10.05 3.24
N HIS A 94 -14.43 11.36 2.97
CA HIS A 94 -14.21 12.40 3.99
C HIS A 94 -12.90 12.29 4.78
N ALA A 95 -11.89 11.60 4.24
CA ALA A 95 -10.57 11.55 4.86
C ALA A 95 -9.96 12.95 5.00
N ILE A 96 -9.39 13.23 6.18
CA ILE A 96 -8.68 14.48 6.46
C ILE A 96 -7.19 14.24 6.24
N VAL A 97 -6.61 14.94 5.27
CA VAL A 97 -5.20 14.83 4.92
C VAL A 97 -4.49 16.11 5.30
N ARG A 98 -3.40 16.02 6.08
CA ARG A 98 -2.64 17.20 6.48
C ARG A 98 -2.09 17.93 5.26
N GLY A 99 -2.33 19.24 5.19
CA GLY A 99 -1.86 20.08 4.09
C GLY A 99 -2.78 20.06 2.85
N ASP A 100 -3.86 19.27 2.88
CA ASP A 100 -4.93 19.38 1.90
C ASP A 100 -5.90 20.47 2.32
N THR A 101 -5.84 21.63 1.65
CA THR A 101 -6.70 22.77 1.96
C THR A 101 -8.14 22.59 1.46
N ALA A 102 -8.44 21.52 0.71
CA ALA A 102 -9.76 21.28 0.15
C ALA A 102 -10.82 20.83 1.18
N ASN A 103 -10.41 20.36 2.36
CA ASN A 103 -11.30 19.88 3.43
C ASN A 103 -11.34 20.80 4.67
N ALA A 104 -10.78 22.01 4.58
CA ALA A 104 -10.92 23.04 5.61
C ALA A 104 -12.19 23.86 5.37
N SER A 105 -13.36 23.31 5.69
CA SER A 105 -14.64 24.02 5.71
C SER A 105 -15.58 23.37 6.71
#